data_AF-A0A423WVZ7-F1
#
_entry.id   AF-A0A423WVZ7-F1
#
_cell.length_a   1.000
_cell.length_b   1.000
_cell.length_c   1.000
_cell.angle_alpha   90.00
_cell.angle_beta   90.00
_cell.angle_gamma   90.00
#
_symmetry.space_group_name_H-M   'P 1'
#
loop_
_entity.id
_entity.type
_entity.pdbx_description
1 polymer ?
#
loop_
_entity_poly.entity_id
_entity_poly.type
_entity_poly.pdbx_seq_one_letter_code
_entity_poly.pdbx_strand_id
1 'polypeptide(L)'
;MRLLQYDYDPNLGDPWYHHRLRTAKPLFRGNAQTILRSPRTHTVVAVSIALALAFYFYNLEVVPVSGRRRFNCYSESSVRELSAMQYKRLIYEMERQGARFLSDRDPRTIMVKRVMSRLIPVSGVPEGSSAEWEVRVIDDRTTANAFVLPGGKVFVYSGILGLARTESQLAAVLGHEIAHNLAEHYGERLSQSVGETAFLGSLLMLLAATPLAFIAGWMFGGRALDILFSRPMGRMQESEADYIGLMMMAEACYDPRDAVAFWQRMEKAHQMGGVEVPEWVSTHPSNQHRIERITEWLPKAIEKREESDCHGTQGFAERFRRAMARGDVMSGSM
;
A
#
# COMPACT_ATOMS: atom_id res chain seq x y z
N MET A 1 1.93 1.19 48.09
CA MET A 1 2.36 -0.17 48.50
C MET A 1 1.67 -1.19 47.60
N ARG A 2 2.35 -1.71 46.58
CA ARG A 2 1.92 -2.88 45.79
C ARG A 2 2.93 -3.98 46.09
N LEU A 3 2.48 -5.01 46.78
CA LEU A 3 3.29 -6.18 47.14
C LEU A 3 3.62 -6.96 45.86
N LEU A 4 4.90 -7.28 45.69
CA LEU A 4 5.40 -8.18 44.66
C LEU A 4 4.79 -9.58 44.92
N GLN A 5 3.88 -10.03 44.06
CA GLN A 5 3.52 -11.44 44.00
C GLN A 5 4.71 -12.19 43.41
N TYR A 6 5.43 -12.92 44.27
CA TYR A 6 6.37 -13.95 43.86
C TYR A 6 5.56 -15.09 43.23
N ASP A 7 5.77 -15.37 41.95
CA ASP A 7 5.21 -16.56 41.30
C ASP A 7 5.76 -17.80 42.02
N TYR A 8 4.85 -18.54 42.65
CA TYR A 8 5.12 -19.84 43.26
C TYR A 8 5.26 -20.87 42.14
N ASP A 9 6.49 -21.29 41.81
CA ASP A 9 6.72 -22.41 40.90
C ASP A 9 6.39 -23.72 41.64
N PRO A 10 5.30 -24.43 41.27
CA PRO A 10 4.86 -25.64 41.96
C PRO A 10 5.86 -26.80 41.86
N ASN A 11 6.90 -26.70 41.03
CA ASN A 11 7.89 -27.76 40.82
C ASN A 11 9.13 -27.63 41.72
N LEU A 12 9.29 -26.54 42.47
CA LEU A 12 10.41 -26.34 43.41
C LEU A 12 10.37 -27.34 44.59
N GLY A 13 9.23 -27.98 44.83
CA GLY A 13 9.06 -29.04 45.84
C GLY A 13 9.44 -30.45 45.37
N ASP A 14 9.77 -30.64 44.09
CA ASP A 14 10.15 -31.97 43.58
C ASP A 14 11.67 -32.20 43.75
N PRO A 15 12.09 -33.15 44.62
CA PRO A 15 13.51 -33.45 44.87
C PRO A 15 14.27 -33.88 43.61
N TRP A 16 13.55 -34.33 42.58
CA TRP A 16 14.10 -34.81 41.32
C TRP A 16 14.06 -33.75 40.21
N TYR A 17 13.57 -32.54 40.47
CA TYR A 17 13.49 -31.47 39.47
C TYR A 17 14.86 -31.18 38.83
N HIS A 18 15.88 -30.91 39.67
CA HIS A 18 17.24 -30.67 39.21
C HIS A 18 17.88 -31.90 38.56
N HIS A 19 17.51 -33.10 39.00
CA HIS A 19 17.99 -34.34 38.39
C HIS A 19 17.42 -34.52 36.99
N ARG A 20 16.12 -34.29 36.78
CA ARG A 20 15.47 -34.37 35.46
C ARG A 20 16.01 -33.33 34.49
N LEU A 21 16.34 -32.12 34.96
CA LEU A 21 17.03 -31.13 34.12
C LEU A 21 18.44 -31.57 33.73
N ARG A 22 19.18 -32.21 34.64
CA ARG A 22 20.54 -32.72 34.38
C ARG A 22 20.58 -33.96 33.50
N THR A 23 19.54 -34.80 33.55
CA THR A 23 19.43 -36.02 32.72
C THR A 23 18.50 -35.88 31.53
N ALA A 24 17.92 -34.70 31.32
CA ALA A 24 17.18 -34.38 30.12
C ALA A 24 18.10 -34.64 28.92
N LYS A 25 17.72 -35.60 28.09
CA LYS A 25 18.43 -35.87 26.84
C LYS A 25 18.35 -34.58 26.00
N PRO A 26 19.47 -34.07 25.46
CA PRO A 26 19.40 -32.94 24.56
C PRO A 26 18.49 -33.31 23.38
N LEU A 27 17.57 -32.41 23.04
CA LEU A 27 16.62 -32.57 21.92
C LEU A 27 17.34 -32.90 20.61
N PHE A 28 18.60 -32.50 20.47
CA PHE A 28 19.46 -32.82 19.34
C PHE A 28 20.72 -33.53 19.83
N ARG A 29 20.90 -34.79 19.43
CA ARG A 29 22.12 -35.57 19.65
C ARG A 29 22.96 -35.55 18.38
N GLY A 30 23.90 -34.60 18.28
CA GLY A 30 24.85 -34.51 17.18
C GLY A 30 25.63 -33.20 17.19
N ASN A 31 26.88 -33.21 16.74
CA ASN A 31 27.61 -31.97 16.48
C ASN A 31 27.02 -31.31 15.22
N ALA A 32 26.95 -29.98 15.16
CA ALA A 32 26.32 -29.25 14.05
C ALA A 32 26.87 -29.68 12.66
N GLN A 33 28.18 -29.96 12.60
CA GLN A 33 28.84 -30.48 11.40
C GLN A 33 28.34 -31.85 10.95
N THR A 34 28.00 -32.75 11.87
CA THR A 34 27.48 -34.10 11.56
C THR A 34 26.05 -34.02 11.04
N ILE A 35 25.25 -33.12 11.61
CA ILE A 35 23.87 -32.87 11.17
C ILE A 35 23.87 -32.25 9.77
N LEU A 36 24.72 -31.24 9.51
CA LEU A 36 24.81 -30.57 8.21
C LEU A 36 25.31 -31.47 7.07
N ARG A 37 26.13 -32.48 7.36
CA ARG A 37 26.67 -33.43 6.36
C ARG A 37 25.82 -34.69 6.17
N SER A 38 24.68 -34.80 6.85
CA SER A 38 23.83 -35.98 6.73
C SER A 38 23.07 -35.99 5.39
N PRO A 39 22.97 -37.13 4.67
CA PRO A 39 22.20 -37.21 3.43
C PRO A 39 20.73 -36.79 3.59
N ARG A 40 20.13 -37.08 4.76
CA ARG A 40 18.76 -36.67 5.09
C ARG A 40 18.63 -35.15 5.15
N THR A 41 19.62 -34.47 5.71
CA THR A 41 19.67 -32.99 5.76
C THR A 41 19.75 -32.42 4.35
N HIS A 42 20.59 -32.98 3.48
CA HIS A 42 20.68 -32.56 2.08
C HIS A 42 19.36 -32.77 1.32
N THR A 43 18.68 -33.91 1.53
CA THR A 43 17.35 -34.15 0.93
C THR A 43 16.32 -33.14 1.43
N VAL A 44 16.26 -32.87 2.73
CA VAL A 44 15.33 -31.89 3.30
C VAL A 44 15.60 -30.50 2.73
N VAL A 45 16.84 -30.06 2.70
CA VAL A 45 17.22 -28.75 2.12
C VAL A 45 16.84 -28.67 0.64
N ALA A 46 17.14 -29.70 -0.15
CA ALA A 46 16.80 -29.73 -1.57
C ALA A 46 15.29 -29.66 -1.81
N VAL A 47 14.50 -30.42 -1.05
CA VAL A 47 13.03 -30.39 -1.12
C VAL A 47 12.49 -29.02 -0.68
N SER A 48 13.01 -28.44 0.39
CA SER A 48 12.61 -27.10 0.85
C SER A 48 12.89 -26.02 -0.20
N ILE A 49 14.06 -26.07 -0.85
CA ILE A 49 14.40 -25.15 -1.95
C ILE A 49 13.44 -25.35 -3.13
N ALA A 50 13.18 -26.60 -3.52
CA ALA A 50 12.27 -26.90 -4.63
C ALA A 50 10.84 -26.39 -4.34
N LEU A 51 10.34 -26.59 -3.12
CA LEU A 51 9.03 -26.07 -2.69
C LEU A 51 9.01 -24.54 -2.65
N ALA A 52 10.06 -23.90 -2.14
CA ALA A 52 10.16 -22.44 -2.11
C ALA A 52 10.18 -21.83 -3.52
N LEU A 53 10.91 -22.45 -4.46
CA LEU A 53 10.91 -22.04 -5.86
C LEU A 53 9.55 -22.27 -6.50
N ALA A 54 8.93 -23.44 -6.30
CA ALA A 54 7.58 -23.71 -6.82
C ALA A 54 6.57 -22.69 -6.29
N PHE A 55 6.61 -22.36 -5.00
CA PHE A 55 5.79 -21.33 -4.38
C PHE A 55 6.05 -19.94 -4.97
N TYR A 56 7.32 -19.56 -5.15
CA TYR A 56 7.68 -18.27 -5.75
C TYR A 56 7.12 -18.15 -7.17
N PHE A 57 7.37 -19.13 -8.03
CA PHE A 57 6.93 -19.10 -9.43
C PHE A 57 5.41 -19.22 -9.59
N TYR A 58 4.73 -19.96 -8.69
CA TYR A 58 3.27 -20.05 -8.69
C TYR A 58 2.59 -18.70 -8.38
N ASN A 59 3.23 -17.86 -7.57
CA ASN A 59 2.73 -16.56 -7.15
C ASN A 59 3.37 -15.39 -7.92
N LEU A 60 3.92 -15.65 -9.12
CA LEU A 60 4.36 -14.57 -10.00
C LEU A 60 3.18 -14.05 -10.81
N GLU A 61 2.92 -12.75 -10.65
CA GLU A 61 1.86 -12.03 -11.32
C GLU A 61 2.44 -10.93 -12.22
N VAL A 62 1.63 -10.46 -13.18
CA VAL A 62 1.92 -9.28 -13.98
C VAL A 62 1.03 -8.14 -13.50
N VAL A 63 1.64 -7.01 -13.14
CA VAL A 63 0.92 -5.83 -12.68
C VAL A 63 0.07 -5.28 -13.82
N PRO A 64 -1.25 -5.07 -13.61
CA PRO A 64 -2.10 -4.38 -14.57
C PRO A 64 -1.52 -3.01 -14.91
N VAL A 65 -1.65 -2.56 -16.16
CA VAL A 65 -1.10 -1.30 -16.70
C VAL A 65 0.41 -1.32 -16.98
N SER A 66 1.27 -1.69 -16.03
CA SER A 66 2.73 -1.57 -16.22
C SER A 66 3.38 -2.77 -16.92
N GLY A 67 2.76 -3.95 -16.86
CA GLY A 67 3.33 -5.18 -17.41
C GLY A 67 4.52 -5.74 -16.60
N ARG A 68 4.84 -5.14 -15.45
CA ARG A 68 5.92 -5.59 -14.57
C ARG A 68 5.58 -6.92 -13.92
N ARG A 69 6.53 -7.86 -13.90
CA ARG A 69 6.41 -9.08 -13.10
C ARG A 69 6.69 -8.79 -11.63
N ARG A 70 5.83 -9.30 -10.75
CA ARG A 70 5.96 -9.20 -9.29
C ARG A 70 5.66 -10.54 -8.64
N PHE A 71 6.14 -10.72 -7.41
CA PHE A 71 5.72 -11.81 -6.54
C PHE A 71 4.61 -11.31 -5.62
N ASN A 72 3.45 -11.96 -5.66
CA ASN A 72 2.30 -11.64 -4.82
C ASN A 72 1.61 -12.92 -4.37
N CYS A 73 1.71 -13.26 -3.09
CA CYS A 73 1.08 -14.44 -2.50
C CYS A 73 -0.15 -14.11 -1.63
N TYR A 74 -0.62 -12.86 -1.67
CA TYR A 74 -1.85 -12.44 -0.99
C TYR A 74 -2.93 -12.17 -2.01
N SER A 75 -4.09 -12.81 -1.84
CA SER A 75 -5.26 -12.47 -2.64
C SER A 75 -5.83 -11.11 -2.24
N GLU A 76 -6.55 -10.46 -3.16
CA GLU A 76 -7.27 -9.21 -2.90
C GLU A 76 -8.20 -9.35 -1.67
N SER A 77 -8.88 -10.50 -1.52
CA SER A 77 -9.74 -10.79 -0.37
C SER A 77 -9.00 -10.79 0.96
N SER A 78 -7.81 -11.42 1.02
CA SER A 78 -6.98 -11.43 2.22
C SER A 78 -6.46 -10.03 2.57
N VAL A 79 -6.05 -9.25 1.57
CA VAL A 79 -5.62 -7.85 1.77
C VAL A 79 -6.78 -7.00 2.30
N ARG A 80 -8.00 -7.19 1.78
CA ARG A 80 -9.19 -6.48 2.24
C ARG A 80 -9.57 -6.83 3.68
N GLU A 81 -9.41 -8.09 4.09
CA GLU A 81 -9.65 -8.50 5.47
C GLU A 81 -8.64 -7.84 6.44
N LEU A 82 -7.35 -7.87 6.09
CA LEU A 82 -6.30 -7.19 6.87
C LEU A 82 -6.55 -5.67 6.93
N SER A 83 -6.97 -5.07 5.82
CA SER A 83 -7.36 -3.66 5.75
C SER A 83 -8.55 -3.33 6.66
N ALA A 84 -9.57 -4.21 6.73
CA ALA A 84 -10.70 -4.03 7.63
C ALA A 84 -10.30 -4.11 9.11
N MET A 85 -9.32 -4.95 9.45
CA MET A 85 -8.72 -4.98 10.79
C MET A 85 -7.95 -3.69 11.09
N GLN A 86 -7.16 -3.20 10.12
CA GLN A 86 -6.46 -1.93 10.27
C GLN A 86 -7.41 -0.77 10.50
N TYR A 87 -8.48 -0.70 9.70
CA TYR A 87 -9.46 0.35 9.81
C TYR A 87 -10.00 0.48 11.24
N LYS A 88 -10.38 -0.65 11.86
CA LYS A 88 -10.87 -0.67 13.25
C LYS A 88 -9.80 -0.18 14.24
N ARG A 89 -8.56 -0.62 14.06
CA ARG A 89 -7.42 -0.21 14.90
C ARG A 89 -7.14 1.28 14.77
N LEU A 90 -7.10 1.80 13.55
CA LEU A 90 -6.84 3.20 13.23
C LEU A 90 -7.91 4.11 13.83
N ILE A 91 -9.19 3.78 13.66
CA ILE A 91 -10.29 4.56 14.26
C ILE A 91 -10.15 4.58 15.78
N TYR A 92 -9.88 3.42 16.40
CA TYR A 92 -9.68 3.35 17.85
C TYR A 92 -8.48 4.19 18.32
N GLU A 93 -7.36 4.16 17.61
CA GLU A 93 -6.18 4.96 17.93
C GLU A 93 -6.45 6.46 17.76
N MET A 94 -7.12 6.86 16.68
CA MET A 94 -7.54 8.23 16.41
C MET A 94 -8.48 8.76 17.50
N GLU A 95 -9.52 8.00 17.86
CA GLU A 95 -10.46 8.37 18.93
C GLU A 95 -9.75 8.52 20.28
N ARG A 96 -8.81 7.61 20.59
CA ARG A 96 -8.00 7.69 21.81
C ARG A 96 -7.07 8.91 21.85
N GLN A 97 -6.56 9.32 20.70
CA GLN A 97 -5.74 10.53 20.56
C GLN A 97 -6.58 11.81 20.50
N GLY A 98 -7.92 11.70 20.49
CA GLY A 98 -8.82 12.85 20.41
C GLY A 98 -8.88 13.47 19.01
N ALA A 99 -8.58 12.69 17.96
CA ALA A 99 -8.70 13.16 16.59
C ALA A 99 -10.13 13.59 16.28
N ARG A 100 -10.27 14.77 15.67
CA ARG A 100 -11.57 15.32 15.30
C ARG A 100 -11.84 15.06 13.83
N PHE A 101 -12.98 14.44 13.52
CA PHE A 101 -13.45 14.31 12.15
C PHE A 101 -14.32 15.49 11.75
N LEU A 102 -14.17 15.96 10.51
CA LEU A 102 -15.02 16.98 9.93
C LEU A 102 -16.38 16.39 9.55
N SER A 103 -17.42 17.19 9.73
CA SER A 103 -18.78 16.79 9.34
C SER A 103 -18.93 16.73 7.81
N ASP A 104 -19.96 16.01 7.37
CA ASP A 104 -20.34 15.92 5.95
C ASP A 104 -20.73 17.26 5.31
N ARG A 105 -21.05 18.27 6.14
CA ARG A 105 -21.41 19.63 5.70
C ARG A 105 -20.20 20.56 5.62
N ASP A 106 -19.03 20.14 6.09
CA ASP A 106 -17.82 20.96 6.00
C ASP A 106 -17.41 21.12 4.52
N PRO A 107 -17.09 22.34 4.04
CA PRO A 107 -16.67 22.56 2.66
C PRO A 107 -15.49 21.69 2.22
N ARG A 108 -14.57 21.36 3.13
CA ARG A 108 -13.42 20.47 2.87
C ARG A 108 -13.89 19.05 2.59
N THR A 109 -14.80 18.53 3.41
CA THR A 109 -15.40 17.19 3.21
C THR A 109 -16.17 17.12 1.90
N ILE A 110 -16.95 18.17 1.58
CA ILE A 110 -17.71 18.26 0.32
C ILE A 110 -16.76 18.23 -0.88
N MET A 111 -15.66 18.97 -0.83
CA MET A 111 -14.64 18.98 -1.89
C MET A 111 -14.03 17.58 -2.09
N VAL A 112 -13.60 16.92 -1.02
CA VAL A 112 -13.03 15.55 -1.09
C VAL A 112 -14.06 14.57 -1.69
N LYS A 113 -15.31 14.60 -1.22
CA LYS A 113 -16.37 13.74 -1.75
C LYS A 113 -16.64 13.98 -3.24
N ARG A 114 -16.60 15.23 -3.70
CA ARG A 114 -16.77 15.58 -5.12
C ARG A 114 -15.63 15.07 -6.00
N VAL A 115 -14.39 15.17 -5.51
CA VAL A 115 -13.23 14.60 -6.21
C VAL A 115 -13.35 13.08 -6.30
N MET A 116 -13.67 12.41 -5.18
CA MET A 116 -13.88 10.96 -5.16
C MET A 116 -15.02 10.52 -6.08
N SER A 117 -16.14 11.25 -6.13
CA SER A 117 -17.25 10.89 -7.01
C SER A 117 -16.91 10.93 -8.51
N ARG A 118 -15.85 11.65 -8.90
CA ARG A 118 -15.34 11.68 -10.28
C ARG A 118 -14.25 10.65 -10.52
N LEU A 119 -13.42 10.35 -9.52
CA LEU A 119 -12.34 9.36 -9.64
C LEU A 119 -12.85 7.90 -9.58
N ILE A 120 -13.81 7.60 -8.71
CA ILE A 120 -14.28 6.23 -8.49
C ILE A 120 -14.79 5.58 -9.78
N PRO A 121 -15.66 6.21 -10.60
CA PRO A 121 -16.19 5.57 -11.81
C PRO A 121 -15.12 5.25 -12.86
N VAL A 122 -14.07 6.07 -12.93
CA VAL A 122 -12.98 5.90 -13.91
C VAL A 122 -11.83 5.04 -13.40
N SER A 123 -11.84 4.69 -12.11
CA SER A 123 -10.81 3.85 -11.50
C SER A 123 -10.82 2.42 -12.03
N GLY A 124 -11.92 1.95 -12.63
CA GLY A 124 -12.09 0.57 -13.05
C GLY A 124 -12.54 -0.38 -11.93
N VAL A 125 -12.78 0.15 -10.73
CA VAL A 125 -13.45 -0.59 -9.65
C VAL A 125 -14.91 -0.85 -10.07
N PRO A 126 -15.38 -2.11 -10.15
CA PRO A 126 -16.72 -2.42 -10.63
C PRO A 126 -17.80 -1.68 -9.83
N GLU A 127 -18.79 -1.13 -10.54
CA GLU A 127 -20.01 -0.61 -9.91
C GLU A 127 -20.69 -1.74 -9.11
N GLY A 128 -20.98 -1.49 -7.84
CA GLY A 128 -21.53 -2.51 -6.94
C GLY A 128 -20.50 -3.50 -6.37
N SER A 129 -19.20 -3.29 -6.62
CA SER A 129 -18.17 -3.94 -5.79
C SER A 129 -18.45 -3.64 -4.32
N SER A 130 -18.21 -4.61 -3.45
CA SER A 130 -18.44 -4.52 -1.99
C SER A 130 -17.55 -3.48 -1.27
N ALA A 131 -16.87 -2.60 -2.02
CA ALA A 131 -16.16 -1.45 -1.50
C ALA A 131 -17.17 -0.32 -1.25
N GLU A 132 -17.73 -0.28 -0.04
CA GLU A 132 -18.47 0.90 0.43
C GLU A 132 -17.48 2.04 0.66
N TRP A 133 -17.32 2.88 -0.38
CA TRP A 133 -16.46 4.06 -0.34
C TRP A 133 -16.87 4.99 0.78
N GLU A 134 -15.98 5.19 1.74
CA GLU A 134 -16.23 5.99 2.92
C GLU A 134 -15.13 7.04 3.06
N VAL A 135 -15.54 8.31 3.01
CA VAL A 135 -14.62 9.45 3.11
C VAL A 135 -14.63 9.99 4.53
N ARG A 136 -13.47 9.99 5.18
CA ARG A 136 -13.24 10.59 6.49
C ARG A 136 -12.18 11.68 6.39
N VAL A 137 -12.55 12.91 6.71
CA VAL A 137 -11.60 14.03 6.74
C VAL A 137 -11.26 14.35 8.19
N ILE A 138 -9.97 14.31 8.51
CA ILE A 138 -9.43 14.61 9.85
C ILE A 138 -9.12 16.11 9.93
N ASP A 139 -9.62 16.78 10.98
CA ASP A 139 -9.36 18.20 11.28
C ASP A 139 -7.97 18.38 11.90
N ASP A 140 -6.95 18.09 11.12
CA ASP A 140 -5.56 18.30 11.45
C ASP A 140 -4.95 19.11 10.32
N ARG A 141 -4.56 20.35 10.61
CA ARG A 141 -3.97 21.29 9.63
C ARG A 141 -2.46 21.19 9.56
N THR A 142 -1.84 20.52 10.54
CA THR A 142 -0.40 20.36 10.66
C THR A 142 0.11 19.17 9.87
N THR A 143 -0.70 18.12 9.75
CA THR A 143 -0.35 16.91 9.01
C THR A 143 -0.78 17.00 7.54
N ALA A 144 0.19 16.96 6.63
CA ALA A 144 -0.05 16.85 5.20
C ALA A 144 -0.08 15.37 4.77
N ASN A 145 -1.24 14.72 4.89
CA ASN A 145 -1.40 13.32 4.55
C ASN A 145 -2.79 12.99 3.98
N ALA A 146 -2.86 11.93 3.17
CA ALA A 146 -4.06 11.25 2.73
C ALA A 146 -3.73 9.78 2.52
N PHE A 147 -4.70 8.89 2.57
CA PHE A 147 -4.49 7.50 2.13
C PHE A 147 -5.82 6.82 1.84
N VAL A 148 -5.76 5.81 0.98
CA VAL A 148 -6.92 4.97 0.64
C VAL A 148 -6.61 3.54 1.03
N LEU A 149 -7.33 3.02 2.03
CA LEU A 149 -7.19 1.63 2.42
C LEU A 149 -7.92 0.71 1.41
N PRO A 150 -7.41 -0.50 1.14
CA PRO A 150 -8.13 -1.51 0.39
C PRO A 150 -9.54 -1.71 0.95
N GLY A 151 -10.55 -1.74 0.08
CA GLY A 151 -11.96 -1.76 0.49
C GLY A 151 -12.65 -0.39 0.57
N GLY A 152 -12.00 0.68 0.08
CA GLY A 152 -12.65 1.97 -0.20
C GLY A 152 -12.70 2.93 0.99
N LYS A 153 -11.84 2.76 2.01
CA LYS A 153 -11.80 3.67 3.16
C LYS A 153 -10.79 4.79 2.88
N VAL A 154 -11.28 6.01 2.70
CA VAL A 154 -10.50 7.18 2.32
C VAL A 154 -10.30 8.09 3.51
N PHE A 155 -9.05 8.38 3.84
CA PHE A 155 -8.67 9.29 4.91
C PHE A 155 -7.92 10.48 4.34
N VAL A 156 -8.32 11.69 4.75
CA VAL A 156 -7.67 12.94 4.30
C VAL A 156 -7.44 13.83 5.51
N TYR A 157 -6.19 14.22 5.76
CA TYR A 157 -5.85 15.20 6.79
C TYR A 157 -6.01 16.59 6.21
N SER A 158 -6.67 17.50 6.92
CA SER A 158 -6.98 18.83 6.38
C SER A 158 -5.73 19.66 6.00
N GLY A 159 -4.55 19.32 6.53
CA GLY A 159 -3.26 19.94 6.17
C GLY A 159 -2.87 19.70 4.72
N ILE A 160 -3.20 18.54 4.14
CA ILE A 160 -2.89 18.29 2.71
C ILE A 160 -3.70 19.21 1.79
N LEU A 161 -4.89 19.66 2.22
CA LEU A 161 -5.71 20.60 1.47
C LEU A 161 -5.09 22.01 1.41
N GLY A 162 -4.20 22.35 2.34
CA GLY A 162 -3.39 23.57 2.26
C GLY A 162 -2.35 23.53 1.13
N LEU A 163 -1.92 22.31 0.78
CA LEU A 163 -1.00 22.04 -0.34
C LEU A 163 -1.75 21.78 -1.65
N ALA A 164 -2.88 21.06 -1.62
CA ALA A 164 -3.75 20.80 -2.76
C ALA A 164 -4.83 21.90 -2.88
N ARG A 165 -4.46 23.06 -3.43
CA ARG A 165 -5.30 24.27 -3.47
C ARG A 165 -6.44 24.22 -4.48
N THR A 166 -6.44 23.24 -5.37
CA THR A 166 -7.49 23.03 -6.39
C THR A 166 -7.99 21.59 -6.32
N GLU A 167 -9.21 21.37 -6.81
CA GLU A 167 -9.74 19.99 -6.93
C GLU A 167 -8.87 19.12 -7.82
N SER A 168 -8.26 19.66 -8.89
CA SER A 168 -7.33 18.90 -9.73
C SER A 168 -6.06 18.48 -8.98
N GLN A 169 -5.52 19.36 -8.12
CA GLN A 169 -4.37 19.01 -7.27
C GLN A 169 -4.75 17.95 -6.24
N LEU A 170 -5.96 18.03 -5.67
CA LEU A 170 -6.47 16.98 -4.77
C LEU A 170 -6.73 15.68 -5.51
N ALA A 171 -7.19 15.74 -6.77
CA ALA A 171 -7.40 14.58 -7.62
C ALA A 171 -6.08 13.88 -7.97
N ALA A 172 -4.98 14.61 -8.10
CA ALA A 172 -3.65 14.01 -8.27
C ALA A 172 -3.26 13.16 -7.04
N VAL A 173 -3.49 13.68 -5.82
CA VAL A 173 -3.23 12.96 -4.56
C VAL A 173 -4.11 11.73 -4.43
N LEU A 174 -5.43 11.90 -4.55
CA LEU A 174 -6.37 10.80 -4.35
C LEU A 174 -6.30 9.77 -5.49
N GLY A 175 -6.03 10.21 -6.72
CA GLY A 175 -5.79 9.31 -7.85
C GLY A 175 -4.56 8.43 -7.65
N HIS A 176 -3.48 8.99 -7.08
CA HIS A 176 -2.29 8.24 -6.67
C HIS A 176 -2.60 7.18 -5.61
N GLU A 177 -3.38 7.53 -4.58
CA GLU A 177 -3.78 6.58 -3.53
C GLU A 177 -4.70 5.46 -4.04
N ILE A 178 -5.64 5.79 -4.92
CA ILE A 178 -6.49 4.78 -5.57
C ILE A 178 -5.61 3.88 -6.46
N ALA A 179 -4.63 4.46 -7.16
CA ALA A 179 -3.72 3.69 -8.01
C ALA A 179 -2.89 2.64 -7.23
N HIS A 180 -2.48 2.92 -5.99
CA HIS A 180 -1.84 1.90 -5.15
C HIS A 180 -2.73 0.68 -4.90
N ASN A 181 -4.05 0.89 -4.77
CA ASN A 181 -5.02 -0.19 -4.62
C ASN A 181 -5.23 -0.94 -5.94
N LEU A 182 -5.38 -0.23 -7.06
CA LEU A 182 -5.61 -0.84 -8.37
C LEU A 182 -4.42 -1.66 -8.86
N ALA A 183 -3.21 -1.17 -8.59
CA ALA A 183 -1.99 -1.90 -8.86
C ALA A 183 -1.65 -2.90 -7.75
N GLU A 184 -2.54 -3.14 -6.78
CA GLU A 184 -2.41 -4.10 -5.67
C GLU A 184 -1.06 -4.04 -4.93
N HIS A 185 -0.49 -2.84 -4.78
CA HIS A 185 0.82 -2.65 -4.17
C HIS A 185 0.87 -3.09 -2.70
N TYR A 186 -0.27 -3.05 -2.01
CA TYR A 186 -0.46 -3.55 -0.65
C TYR A 186 -0.21 -5.07 -0.54
N GLY A 187 -0.73 -5.88 -1.48
CA GLY A 187 -0.50 -7.32 -1.52
C GLY A 187 0.95 -7.67 -1.85
N GLU A 188 1.53 -6.95 -2.82
CA GLU A 188 2.96 -7.09 -3.16
C GLU A 188 3.86 -6.80 -1.95
N ARG A 189 3.57 -5.74 -1.19
CA ARG A 189 4.33 -5.35 0.01
C ARG A 189 4.26 -6.41 1.10
N LEU A 190 3.06 -6.96 1.36
CA LEU A 190 2.91 -8.07 2.31
C LEU A 190 3.71 -9.30 1.87
N SER A 191 3.66 -9.61 0.57
CA SER A 191 4.37 -10.74 -0.01
C SER A 191 5.89 -10.60 0.10
N GLN A 192 6.43 -9.40 -0.12
CA GLN A 192 7.85 -9.11 0.12
C GLN A 192 8.25 -9.37 1.59
N SER A 193 7.38 -9.01 2.54
CA SER A 193 7.65 -9.25 3.96
C SER A 193 7.64 -10.72 4.35
N VAL A 194 6.85 -11.57 3.67
CA VAL A 194 6.89 -13.02 3.86
C VAL A 194 8.26 -13.56 3.45
N GLY A 195 8.82 -13.07 2.34
CA GLY A 195 10.17 -13.41 1.90
C GLY A 195 11.24 -13.03 2.94
N GLU A 196 11.20 -11.78 3.43
CA GLU A 196 12.11 -11.30 4.50
C GLU A 196 12.00 -12.16 5.77
N THR A 197 10.77 -12.45 6.18
CA THR A 197 10.47 -13.17 7.43
C THR A 197 10.87 -14.65 7.32
N ALA A 198 10.56 -15.29 6.19
CA ALA A 198 10.96 -16.66 5.91
C ALA A 198 12.48 -16.79 5.82
N PHE A 199 13.16 -15.83 5.18
CA PHE A 199 14.62 -15.78 5.13
C PHE A 199 15.22 -15.68 6.53
N LEU A 200 14.79 -14.70 7.34
CA LEU A 200 15.31 -14.53 8.70
C LEU A 200 14.96 -15.73 9.60
N GLY A 201 13.75 -16.26 9.50
CA GLY A 201 13.32 -17.45 10.23
C GLY A 201 14.16 -18.67 9.89
N SER A 202 14.47 -18.89 8.61
CA SER A 202 15.35 -19.98 8.16
C SER A 202 16.79 -19.82 8.68
N LEU A 203 17.31 -18.58 8.73
CA LEU A 203 18.63 -18.26 9.27
C LEU A 203 18.70 -18.53 10.79
N LEU A 204 17.68 -18.11 11.53
CA LEU A 204 17.61 -18.33 12.98
C LEU A 204 17.47 -19.82 13.34
N MET A 205 16.72 -20.58 12.53
CA MET A 205 16.63 -22.04 12.68
C MET A 205 17.97 -22.74 12.42
N LEU A 206 18.74 -22.28 11.42
CA LEU A 206 20.11 -22.79 11.16
C LEU A 206 21.06 -22.50 12.32
N LEU A 207 20.86 -21.40 13.04
CA LEU A 207 21.62 -21.03 14.23
C LEU A 207 21.14 -21.74 15.51
N ALA A 208 20.14 -22.64 15.42
CA ALA A 208 19.52 -23.37 16.52
C ALA A 208 19.06 -22.49 17.70
N ALA A 209 18.84 -21.20 17.45
CA ALA A 209 18.76 -20.18 18.50
C ALA A 209 17.33 -19.86 18.94
N THR A 210 16.29 -20.45 18.33
CA THR A 210 14.92 -19.96 18.57
C THR A 210 13.84 -21.04 18.41
N PRO A 211 12.86 -21.13 19.35
CA PRO A 211 11.71 -22.02 19.22
C PRO A 211 10.81 -21.65 18.03
N LEU A 212 10.27 -22.65 17.35
CA LEU A 212 9.37 -22.50 16.19
C LEU A 212 8.13 -21.63 16.51
N ALA A 213 7.64 -21.67 17.75
CA ALA A 213 6.53 -20.83 18.22
C ALA A 213 6.85 -19.33 18.22
N PHE A 214 8.12 -18.95 18.47
CA PHE A 214 8.56 -17.55 18.39
C PHE A 214 8.58 -17.06 16.95
N ILE A 215 9.03 -17.91 16.01
CA ILE A 215 9.01 -17.62 14.57
C ILE A 215 7.58 -17.49 14.07
N ALA A 216 6.66 -18.36 14.50
CA ALA A 216 5.24 -18.27 14.17
C ALA A 216 4.60 -16.99 14.74
N GLY A 217 4.85 -16.65 16.01
CA GLY A 217 4.34 -15.40 16.62
C GLY A 217 4.93 -14.14 15.97
N TRP A 218 6.18 -14.18 15.52
CA TRP A 218 6.85 -13.09 14.83
C TRP A 218 6.38 -12.91 13.38
N MET A 219 6.05 -14.02 12.70
CA MET A 219 5.55 -14.05 11.31
C MET A 219 4.06 -13.70 11.21
N PHE A 220 3.24 -14.05 12.20
CA PHE A 220 1.78 -13.92 12.15
C PHE A 220 1.19 -12.93 13.19
N GLY A 221 2.02 -12.18 13.93
CA GLY A 221 1.57 -11.12 14.84
C GLY A 221 1.06 -9.86 14.12
N GLY A 222 0.70 -8.81 14.87
CA GLY A 222 0.20 -7.52 14.36
C GLY A 222 1.13 -6.76 13.39
N ARG A 223 2.31 -7.30 13.09
CA ARG A 223 3.32 -6.77 12.17
C ARG A 223 2.83 -6.65 10.74
N ALA A 224 1.89 -7.50 10.31
CA ALA A 224 1.30 -7.41 8.97
C ALA A 224 0.62 -6.05 8.75
N LEU A 225 -0.04 -5.51 9.78
CA LEU A 225 -0.68 -4.20 9.74
C LEU A 225 0.36 -3.08 9.66
N ASP A 226 1.42 -3.16 10.49
CA ASP A 226 2.50 -2.16 10.49
C ASP A 226 3.27 -2.17 9.15
N ILE A 227 3.51 -3.35 8.56
CA ILE A 227 4.12 -3.48 7.23
C ILE A 227 3.23 -2.85 6.16
N LEU A 228 1.92 -3.08 6.23
CA LEU A 228 0.99 -2.64 5.21
C LEU A 228 0.92 -1.11 5.13
N PHE A 229 0.96 -0.42 6.27
CA PHE A 229 0.66 1.01 6.33
C PHE A 229 1.82 1.91 6.79
N SER A 230 2.86 1.38 7.42
CA SER A 230 3.96 2.19 7.96
C SER A 230 5.28 2.04 7.19
N ARG A 231 5.36 1.15 6.20
CA ARG A 231 6.55 1.04 5.34
C ARG A 231 6.44 1.95 4.10
N PRO A 232 7.57 2.54 3.64
CA PRO A 232 7.60 3.27 2.38
C PRO A 232 7.34 2.32 1.21
N MET A 233 6.67 2.83 0.17
CA MET A 233 6.48 2.06 -1.05
C MET A 233 7.77 2.01 -1.89
N GLY A 234 7.93 0.96 -2.70
CA GLY A 234 9.06 0.84 -3.61
C GLY A 234 9.01 1.91 -4.71
N ARG A 235 10.18 2.35 -5.21
CA ARG A 235 10.27 3.38 -6.28
C ARG A 235 9.46 3.03 -7.54
N MET A 236 9.46 1.76 -7.92
CA MET A 236 8.69 1.27 -9.08
C MET A 236 7.18 1.39 -8.82
N GLN A 237 6.73 1.00 -7.64
CA GLN A 237 5.31 1.08 -7.25
C GLN A 237 4.83 2.52 -7.15
N GLU A 238 5.67 3.44 -6.64
CA GLU A 238 5.38 4.88 -6.66
C GLU A 238 5.26 5.41 -8.09
N SER A 239 6.20 5.04 -8.98
CA SER A 239 6.14 5.46 -10.39
C SER A 239 4.91 4.89 -11.12
N GLU A 240 4.47 3.67 -10.78
CA GLU A 240 3.26 3.06 -11.30
C GLU A 240 2.01 3.80 -10.79
N ALA A 241 1.98 4.13 -9.50
CA ALA A 241 0.89 4.89 -8.90
C ALA A 241 0.80 6.31 -9.46
N ASP A 242 1.93 6.99 -9.66
CA ASP A 242 2.00 8.32 -10.29
C ASP A 242 1.43 8.27 -11.72
N TYR A 243 1.80 7.26 -12.52
CA TYR A 243 1.31 7.10 -13.90
C TYR A 243 -0.19 6.81 -13.95
N ILE A 244 -0.64 5.80 -13.19
CA ILE A 244 -2.06 5.39 -13.16
C ILE A 244 -2.92 6.52 -12.60
N GLY A 245 -2.49 7.17 -11.51
CA GLY A 245 -3.16 8.30 -10.90
C GLY A 245 -3.28 9.50 -11.85
N LEU A 246 -2.23 9.80 -12.62
CA LEU A 246 -2.24 10.86 -13.63
C LEU A 246 -3.23 10.58 -14.76
N MET A 247 -3.28 9.34 -15.25
CA MET A 247 -4.25 8.93 -16.28
C MET A 247 -5.68 8.91 -15.74
N MET A 248 -5.86 8.51 -14.48
CA MET A 248 -7.16 8.48 -13.80
C MET A 248 -7.70 9.90 -13.58
N MET A 249 -6.87 10.84 -13.11
CA MET A 249 -7.32 12.23 -12.94
C MET A 249 -7.66 12.87 -14.29
N ALA A 250 -6.92 12.55 -15.34
CA ALA A 250 -7.21 12.99 -16.70
C ALA A 250 -8.56 12.45 -17.18
N GLU A 251 -8.81 11.15 -17.01
CA GLU A 251 -10.08 10.49 -17.36
C GLU A 251 -11.26 11.04 -16.53
N ALA A 252 -11.01 11.38 -15.27
CA ALA A 252 -11.96 12.04 -14.39
C ALA A 252 -12.15 13.53 -14.72
N CYS A 253 -11.54 14.03 -15.80
CA CYS A 253 -11.66 15.39 -16.32
C CYS A 253 -11.02 16.49 -15.47
N TYR A 254 -10.02 16.14 -14.66
CA TYR A 254 -9.14 17.10 -14.00
C TYR A 254 -7.96 17.45 -14.89
N ASP A 255 -7.39 18.65 -14.72
CA ASP A 255 -6.23 19.07 -15.52
C ASP A 255 -4.96 18.35 -15.02
N PRO A 256 -4.33 17.46 -15.81
CA PRO A 256 -3.13 16.73 -15.38
C PRO A 256 -1.92 17.65 -15.14
N ARG A 257 -1.92 18.88 -15.69
CA ARG A 257 -0.85 19.86 -15.45
C ARG A 257 -0.78 20.30 -13.99
N ASP A 258 -1.91 20.25 -13.27
CA ASP A 258 -1.99 20.60 -11.86
C ASP A 258 -1.24 19.60 -10.96
N ALA A 259 -1.01 18.35 -11.41
CA ALA A 259 -0.21 17.38 -10.68
C ALA A 259 1.24 17.85 -10.50
N VAL A 260 1.84 18.43 -11.55
CA VAL A 260 3.21 18.98 -11.48
C VAL A 260 3.28 20.12 -10.45
N ALA A 261 2.31 21.03 -10.49
CA ALA A 261 2.25 22.16 -9.56
C ALA A 261 2.08 21.71 -8.10
N PHE A 262 1.31 20.64 -7.86
CA PHE A 262 1.18 20.02 -6.54
C PHE A 262 2.53 19.46 -6.06
N TRP A 263 3.20 18.63 -6.85
CA TRP A 263 4.45 17.99 -6.45
C TRP A 263 5.59 18.99 -6.22
N GLN A 264 5.67 20.05 -7.03
CA GLN A 264 6.61 21.15 -6.80
C GLN A 264 6.36 21.85 -5.46
N ARG A 265 5.08 22.03 -5.09
CA ARG A 265 4.71 22.64 -3.79
C ARG A 265 5.02 21.70 -2.63
N MET A 266 4.80 20.40 -2.82
CA MET A 266 5.11 19.37 -1.83
C MET A 266 6.61 19.32 -1.53
N GLU A 267 7.43 19.31 -2.58
CA GLU A 267 8.90 19.34 -2.49
C GLU A 267 9.38 20.61 -1.78
N LYS A 268 8.83 21.77 -2.14
CA LYS A 268 9.18 23.04 -1.47
C LYS A 268 8.80 23.03 0.01
N ALA A 269 7.62 22.50 0.34
CA ALA A 269 7.17 22.41 1.74
C ALA A 269 8.07 21.49 2.58
N HIS A 270 8.53 20.39 2.00
CA HIS A 270 9.51 19.48 2.62
C HIS A 270 10.83 20.20 2.91
N GLN A 271 11.37 20.96 1.94
CA GLN A 271 12.63 21.69 2.10
C GLN A 271 12.58 22.82 3.14
N MET A 272 11.42 23.48 3.29
CA MET A 272 11.29 24.63 4.20
C MET A 272 11.04 24.24 5.67
N GLY A 273 10.79 22.96 5.99
CA GLY A 273 10.68 22.44 7.35
C GLY A 273 9.56 23.03 8.23
N GLY A 274 8.65 23.83 7.67
CA GLY A 274 7.61 24.58 8.41
C GLY A 274 6.23 23.94 8.44
N VAL A 275 6.00 22.92 7.62
CA VAL A 275 4.89 21.96 7.77
C VAL A 275 5.59 20.68 8.19
N GLU A 276 5.15 20.06 9.29
CA GLU A 276 5.50 18.67 9.50
C GLU A 276 5.00 17.95 8.25
N VAL A 277 5.91 17.53 7.39
CA VAL A 277 5.64 16.67 6.24
C VAL A 277 6.10 15.25 6.61
N PRO A 278 5.72 14.65 7.74
CA PRO A 278 6.47 13.50 8.24
C PRO A 278 5.82 12.21 7.78
N GLU A 279 4.55 12.21 7.33
CA GLU A 279 3.83 10.95 7.13
C GLU A 279 3.67 10.61 5.64
N TRP A 280 3.08 11.50 4.83
CA TRP A 280 2.95 11.25 3.38
C TRP A 280 4.30 11.09 2.69
N VAL A 281 5.30 11.94 2.98
CA VAL A 281 6.63 11.81 2.37
C VAL A 281 7.42 10.63 2.95
N SER A 282 7.10 10.17 4.17
CA SER A 282 7.72 8.96 4.70
C SER A 282 7.16 7.69 4.07
N THR A 283 5.87 7.66 3.70
CA THR A 283 5.27 6.50 3.01
C THR A 283 5.41 6.60 1.49
N HIS A 284 5.46 7.81 0.94
CA HIS A 284 5.54 8.16 -0.49
C HIS A 284 6.66 9.19 -0.73
N PRO A 285 7.95 8.78 -0.66
CA PRO A 285 9.06 9.70 -0.82
C PRO A 285 8.98 10.42 -2.18
N SER A 286 8.84 11.76 -2.15
CA SER A 286 8.98 12.58 -3.34
C SER A 286 10.45 12.62 -3.76
N ASN A 287 10.69 12.52 -5.05
CA ASN A 287 12.00 12.76 -5.63
C ASN A 287 11.81 13.72 -6.80
N GLN A 288 12.80 14.54 -7.10
CA GLN A 288 12.89 15.34 -8.32
C GLN A 288 12.54 14.50 -9.57
N HIS A 289 12.89 13.22 -9.56
CA HIS A 289 12.54 12.24 -10.59
C HIS A 289 11.02 12.07 -10.82
N ARG A 290 10.17 12.22 -9.80
CA ARG A 290 8.70 12.14 -9.93
C ARG A 290 8.17 13.26 -10.81
N ILE A 291 8.64 14.49 -10.59
CA ILE A 291 8.22 15.66 -11.38
C ILE A 291 8.63 15.48 -12.84
N GLU A 292 9.85 14.97 -13.08
CA GLU A 292 10.35 14.66 -14.43
C GLU A 292 9.45 13.62 -15.13
N ARG A 293 9.15 12.50 -14.46
CA ARG A 293 8.31 11.42 -15.00
C ARG A 293 6.88 11.89 -15.31
N ILE A 294 6.26 12.62 -14.38
CA ILE A 294 4.92 13.17 -14.60
C ILE A 294 4.94 14.14 -15.79
N THR A 295 5.96 14.98 -15.90
CA THR A 295 6.12 15.91 -17.03
C THR A 295 6.26 15.16 -18.35
N GLU A 296 7.01 14.06 -18.38
CA GLU A 296 7.14 13.18 -19.55
C GLU A 296 5.79 12.57 -19.97
N TRP A 297 4.93 12.23 -19.02
CA TRP A 297 3.61 11.64 -19.29
C TRP A 297 2.50 12.66 -19.53
N LEU A 298 2.73 13.95 -19.29
CA LEU A 298 1.73 15.00 -19.49
C LEU A 298 1.09 14.98 -20.88
N PRO A 299 1.82 14.84 -22.00
CA PRO A 299 1.19 14.80 -23.32
C PRO A 299 0.14 13.69 -23.42
N LYS A 300 0.46 12.50 -22.91
CA LYS A 300 -0.45 11.35 -22.89
C LYS A 300 -1.64 11.56 -21.95
N ALA A 301 -1.42 12.17 -20.79
CA ALA A 301 -2.50 12.49 -19.87
C ALA A 301 -3.45 13.57 -20.43
N ILE A 302 -2.91 14.55 -21.15
CA ILE A 302 -3.70 15.57 -21.84
C ILE A 302 -4.52 14.93 -22.95
N GLU A 303 -3.91 14.07 -23.77
CA GLU A 303 -4.62 13.29 -24.80
C GLU A 303 -5.76 12.46 -24.18
N LYS A 304 -5.47 11.71 -23.11
CA LYS A 304 -6.47 10.93 -22.36
C LYS A 304 -7.66 11.80 -21.94
N ARG A 305 -7.41 12.97 -21.36
CA ARG A 305 -8.44 13.93 -20.97
C ARG A 305 -9.25 14.47 -22.16
N GLU A 306 -8.63 14.69 -23.32
CA GLU A 306 -9.32 15.14 -24.54
C GLU A 306 -10.22 14.04 -25.14
N GLU A 307 -9.80 12.78 -25.02
CA GLU A 307 -10.58 11.60 -25.41
C GLU A 307 -11.78 11.37 -24.48
N SER A 308 -11.63 11.64 -23.19
CA SER A 308 -12.72 11.53 -22.22
C SER A 308 -13.86 12.51 -22.53
N ASP A 309 -15.07 12.23 -22.02
CA ASP A 309 -16.24 13.08 -22.25
C ASP A 309 -16.31 14.30 -21.31
N CYS A 310 -15.18 15.00 -21.14
CA CYS A 310 -15.03 16.08 -20.18
C CYS A 310 -15.82 17.35 -20.49
N HIS A 311 -16.31 17.47 -21.72
CA HIS A 311 -16.99 18.65 -22.23
C HIS A 311 -18.46 18.40 -22.55
N GLY A 312 -19.00 17.22 -22.24
CA GLY A 312 -20.32 16.80 -22.70
C GLY A 312 -20.46 16.95 -24.22
N THR A 313 -21.66 17.29 -24.71
CA THR A 313 -21.97 17.43 -26.15
C THR A 313 -21.06 18.39 -26.92
N GLN A 314 -20.40 19.36 -26.26
CA GLN A 314 -19.44 20.25 -26.91
C GLN A 314 -18.12 19.55 -27.28
N GLY A 315 -17.67 18.60 -26.46
CA GLY A 315 -16.46 17.81 -26.74
C GLY A 315 -16.63 16.94 -27.98
N PHE A 316 -17.81 16.35 -28.15
CA PHE A 316 -18.17 15.63 -29.36
C PHE A 316 -18.08 16.52 -30.62
N ALA A 317 -18.64 17.74 -30.57
CA ALA A 317 -18.62 18.65 -31.70
C ALA A 317 -17.20 19.14 -32.07
N GLU A 318 -16.32 19.29 -31.07
CA GLU A 318 -14.90 19.64 -31.27
C GLU A 318 -14.12 18.46 -31.89
N ARG A 319 -14.29 17.25 -31.36
CA ARG A 319 -13.69 16.01 -31.91
C ARG A 319 -14.15 15.74 -33.33
N PHE A 320 -15.45 15.90 -33.59
CA PHE A 320 -16.03 15.77 -34.93
C PHE A 320 -15.42 16.78 -35.91
N ARG A 321 -15.32 18.06 -35.52
CA ARG A 321 -14.66 19.09 -36.36
C ARG A 321 -13.19 18.77 -36.66
N ARG A 322 -12.44 18.26 -35.67
CA ARG A 322 -11.03 17.85 -35.86
C ARG A 322 -10.90 16.62 -36.74
N ALA A 323 -11.79 15.63 -36.63
CA ALA A 323 -11.80 14.45 -37.50
C ALA A 323 -12.13 14.85 -38.96
N MET A 324 -13.10 15.75 -39.15
CA MET A 324 -13.41 16.33 -40.47
C MET A 324 -12.21 17.11 -41.04
N ALA A 325 -11.49 17.87 -40.22
CA ALA A 325 -10.32 18.63 -40.64
C ALA A 325 -9.10 17.75 -40.98
N ARG A 326 -9.01 16.55 -40.38
CA ARG A 326 -7.96 15.57 -40.65
C ARG A 326 -8.28 14.62 -41.81
N GLY A 327 -9.50 14.68 -42.34
CA GLY A 327 -9.94 13.83 -43.45
C GLY A 327 -10.33 12.41 -43.03
N ASP A 328 -10.54 12.15 -41.74
CA ASP A 328 -10.91 10.85 -41.18
C ASP A 328 -12.42 10.54 -41.37
N VAL A 329 -12.96 10.85 -42.55
CA VAL A 329 -14.34 10.54 -42.90
C VAL A 329 -14.33 9.20 -43.63
N MET A 330 -15.18 8.26 -43.21
CA MET A 330 -15.37 6.99 -43.89
C MET A 330 -15.57 7.24 -45.39
N SER A 331 -14.56 6.90 -46.20
CA SER A 331 -14.69 6.85 -47.65
C SER A 331 -15.60 5.68 -47.96
N GLY A 332 -16.91 5.93 -47.97
CA GLY A 332 -17.89 5.00 -48.48
C GLY A 332 -17.62 4.82 -49.98
N SER A 333 -16.91 3.76 -50.32
CA SER A 333 -16.97 3.19 -51.67
C SER A 333 -18.39 2.65 -51.85
N MET A 334 -19.20 3.41 -52.58
CA MET A 334 -20.51 2.97 -53.08
C MET A 334 -20.32 2.08 -54.29
#